data_AF-A0A852YVI9-F1
#
_entry.id   AF-A0A852YVI9-F1
#
_cell.length_a   1.000
_cell.length_b   1.000
_cell.length_c   1.000
_cell.angle_alpha   90.00
_cell.angle_beta   90.00
_cell.angle_gamma   90.00
#
_symmetry.space_group_name_H-M   'P 1'
#
loop_
_entity.id
_entity.type
_entity.pdbx_description
1 polymer ?
#
loop_
_entity_poly.entity_id
_entity_poly.type
_entity_poly.pdbx_seq_one_letter_code
_entity_poly.pdbx_strand_id
1 'polypeptide(L)'
;MLAEVATELGARIQRGQRVTELTGLEDHVRVGTVTAEGDEHWMTSAYVVGCDGEQSTVRRVAGFELSGDAATRKMLRADVAGIEIPNRRFERHAHGLATAFRWPDGSTRVMVHVYGTSPEEYSNEPEYAEVAAAWAKVTGEDIRDGTPSWLNAFDDARWQVTEYRRGRVLLAGDAAHVQMPVGGQALNLGLQDAAELGGRLLERLTTRAGDEALDEYHRERAAVGSRTLTNIRAQALLLLGGPEVNPLRNLFTELMGFDSVQGHFARMISGKRVPEVPTRKVQKTISSVDRSFEMGRLNNKTALVTGASRGIGRATAMRLSEEGALVAVHYATNEAAARETVSSIEKNGGRAFPVRAELGASGDVHELFLGLEQGLKERTGDTTIDVVVNNAGETTPAGLAPEDVTPEQFDRLFAVNAKAPYFIVQRALNNLSDGGRVINISSGLTRFANPEQVAYSMSKGAIEQISLHFARHLASRRITVNTVAPGITNNGSEIFETPEIVEQMAQLSAFKRVGEAVDVADVVTFLASDEARWITGAFIDASGGTLLG
;
A
#
# COMPACT_ATOMS: atom_id res chain seq x y z
N MET A 1 9.64 -31.05 20.05
CA MET A 1 10.25 -30.51 18.81
C MET A 1 11.07 -29.23 19.03
N LEU A 2 10.50 -28.01 19.10
CA LEU A 2 11.34 -26.78 19.17
C LEU A 2 12.29 -26.72 20.38
N ALA A 3 11.81 -27.13 21.56
CA ALA A 3 12.65 -27.17 22.76
C ALA A 3 13.79 -28.20 22.67
N GLU A 4 13.58 -29.32 21.97
CA GLU A 4 14.62 -30.35 21.76
C GLU A 4 15.69 -29.79 20.84
N VAL A 5 15.29 -29.23 19.68
CA VAL A 5 16.21 -28.61 18.72
C VAL A 5 17.03 -27.48 19.36
N ALA A 6 16.40 -26.60 20.15
CA ALA A 6 17.12 -25.54 20.85
C ALA A 6 18.17 -26.10 21.82
N THR A 7 17.83 -27.17 22.54
CA THR A 7 18.75 -27.82 23.50
C THR A 7 19.90 -28.52 22.79
N GLU A 8 19.63 -29.19 21.67
CA GLU A 8 20.65 -29.83 20.81
C GLU A 8 21.64 -28.81 20.23
N LEU A 9 21.16 -27.59 19.92
CA LEU A 9 21.99 -26.47 19.50
C LEU A 9 22.72 -25.75 20.66
N GLY A 10 22.55 -26.22 21.90
CA GLY A 10 23.27 -25.73 23.08
C GLY A 10 22.55 -24.65 23.89
N ALA A 11 21.27 -24.35 23.62
CA ALA A 11 20.50 -23.44 24.45
C ALA A 11 20.21 -24.04 25.84
N ARG A 12 20.31 -23.21 26.88
CA ARG A 12 19.96 -23.60 28.27
C ARG A 12 18.50 -23.25 28.55
N ILE A 13 17.67 -24.25 28.81
CA ILE A 13 16.25 -24.06 29.16
C ILE A 13 16.06 -24.35 30.65
N GLN A 14 15.75 -23.32 31.44
CA GLN A 14 15.42 -23.45 32.85
C GLN A 14 13.91 -23.31 33.04
N ARG A 15 13.27 -24.40 33.47
CA ARG A 15 11.82 -24.42 33.76
C ARG A 15 11.58 -24.09 35.24
N GLY A 16 10.40 -23.56 35.55
CA GLY A 16 10.03 -23.19 36.92
C GLY A 16 10.65 -21.88 37.41
N GLN A 17 11.30 -21.11 36.53
CA GLN A 17 11.86 -19.79 36.82
C GLN A 17 10.92 -18.72 36.26
N ARG A 18 10.32 -17.90 37.14
CA ARG A 18 9.44 -16.80 36.73
C ARG A 18 10.16 -15.48 36.88
N VAL A 19 10.26 -14.70 35.81
CA VAL A 19 10.81 -13.34 35.85
C VAL A 19 9.90 -12.45 36.71
N THR A 20 10.50 -11.67 37.61
CA THR A 20 9.80 -10.74 38.50
C THR A 20 10.23 -9.30 38.27
N GLU A 21 11.50 -9.08 37.92
CA GLU A 21 12.11 -7.75 37.80
C GLU A 21 13.16 -7.69 36.68
N LEU A 22 13.28 -6.52 36.06
CA LEU A 22 14.32 -6.20 35.09
C LEU A 22 14.92 -4.82 35.39
N THR A 23 16.25 -4.72 35.38
CA THR A 23 16.96 -3.44 35.48
C THR A 23 17.91 -3.30 34.29
N GLY A 24 17.64 -2.33 33.42
CA GLY A 24 18.54 -1.98 32.32
C GLY A 24 19.72 -1.16 32.83
N LEU A 25 20.93 -1.61 32.54
CA LEU A 25 22.19 -0.90 32.81
C LEU A 25 22.89 -0.61 31.45
N GLU A 26 23.98 0.15 31.48
CA GLU A 26 24.63 0.68 30.27
C GLU A 26 25.11 -0.45 29.33
N ASP A 27 25.70 -1.51 29.88
CA ASP A 27 26.30 -2.62 29.14
C ASP A 27 25.53 -3.95 29.24
N HIS A 28 24.62 -4.09 30.21
CA HIS A 28 23.86 -5.32 30.44
C HIS A 28 22.48 -5.08 31.07
N VAL A 29 21.68 -6.13 31.18
CA VAL A 29 20.39 -6.17 31.87
C VAL A 29 20.52 -7.14 33.04
N ARG A 30 20.06 -6.71 34.22
CA ARG A 30 19.92 -7.58 35.38
C ARG A 30 18.49 -8.13 35.43
N VAL A 31 18.35 -9.44 35.62
CA VAL A 31 17.07 -10.16 35.62
C VAL A 31 16.87 -10.84 36.96
N GLY A 32 15.78 -10.49 37.64
CA GLY A 32 15.31 -11.17 38.84
C GLY A 32 14.34 -12.28 38.48
N THR A 33 14.55 -13.48 39.03
CA THR A 33 13.65 -14.62 38.87
C THR A 33 13.29 -15.23 40.21
N VAL A 34 12.13 -15.89 40.27
CA VAL A 34 11.67 -16.64 41.44
C VAL A 34 11.27 -18.06 41.04
N THR A 35 11.61 -19.04 41.87
CA THR A 35 11.18 -20.43 41.71
C THR A 35 9.74 -20.65 42.17
N ALA A 36 9.19 -21.85 41.94
CA ALA A 36 7.91 -22.25 42.51
C ALA A 36 7.97 -22.34 44.05
N GLU A 37 9.14 -22.66 44.60
CA GLU A 37 9.41 -22.72 46.04
C GLU A 37 9.61 -21.34 46.69
N GLY A 38 9.71 -20.28 45.88
CA GLY A 38 9.87 -18.89 46.35
C GLY A 38 11.33 -18.42 46.46
N ASP A 39 12.29 -19.20 45.98
CA ASP A 39 13.71 -18.82 45.98
C ASP A 39 13.98 -17.75 44.92
N GLU A 40 14.64 -16.66 45.34
CA GLU A 40 15.00 -15.55 44.44
C GLU A 40 16.41 -15.75 43.85
N HIS A 41 16.51 -15.53 42.55
CA HIS A 41 17.77 -15.58 41.82
C HIS A 41 17.98 -14.33 40.96
N TRP A 42 19.25 -14.01 40.73
CA TRP A 42 19.66 -12.88 39.90
C TRP A 42 20.62 -13.33 38.82
N MET A 43 20.36 -12.87 37.60
CA MET A 43 21.18 -13.14 36.42
C MET A 43 21.52 -11.84 35.69
N THR A 44 22.62 -11.84 34.94
CA THR A 44 22.98 -10.75 34.05
C THR A 44 23.09 -11.25 32.61
N SER A 45 22.63 -10.44 31.66
CA SER A 45 22.70 -10.74 30.24
C SER A 45 22.93 -9.46 29.44
N ALA A 46 23.60 -9.57 28.28
CA ALA A 46 23.79 -8.43 27.38
C ALA A 46 22.46 -7.89 26.82
N TYR A 47 21.47 -8.78 26.62
CA TYR A 47 20.12 -8.47 26.15
C TYR A 47 19.10 -9.41 26.79
N VAL A 48 17.85 -8.94 26.89
CA VAL A 48 16.69 -9.73 27.34
C VAL A 48 15.59 -9.62 26.29
N VAL A 49 15.00 -10.75 25.91
CA VAL A 49 13.87 -10.79 24.98
C VAL A 49 12.66 -11.36 25.69
N GLY A 50 11.58 -10.59 25.78
CA GLY A 50 10.30 -11.06 26.29
C GLY A 50 9.56 -11.85 25.22
N CYS A 51 9.45 -13.16 25.44
CA CYS A 51 8.63 -14.10 24.66
C CYS A 51 7.59 -14.78 25.59
N ASP A 52 7.14 -14.07 26.62
CA ASP A 52 6.39 -14.56 27.78
C ASP A 52 4.87 -14.36 27.67
N GLY A 53 4.36 -14.34 26.43
CA GLY A 53 2.93 -14.38 26.12
C GLY A 53 2.19 -13.06 26.27
N GLU A 54 0.87 -13.11 26.05
CA GLU A 54 0.00 -11.93 26.04
C GLU A 54 0.03 -11.12 27.35
N GLN A 55 0.26 -11.78 28.49
CA GLN A 55 0.40 -11.17 29.82
C GLN A 55 1.88 -10.93 30.21
N SER A 56 2.72 -10.61 29.22
CA SER A 56 4.16 -10.45 29.36
C SER A 56 4.55 -9.62 30.60
N THR A 57 5.27 -10.28 31.51
CA THR A 57 5.90 -9.64 32.65
C THR A 57 7.06 -8.77 32.18
N VAL A 58 7.86 -9.23 31.21
CA VAL A 58 8.98 -8.47 30.63
C VAL A 58 8.49 -7.13 30.07
N ARG A 59 7.42 -7.14 29.27
CA ARG A 59 6.79 -5.93 28.71
C ARG A 59 6.41 -4.95 29.83
N ARG A 60 5.73 -5.44 30.87
CA ARG A 60 5.24 -4.62 31.98
C ARG A 60 6.37 -4.01 32.81
N VAL A 61 7.36 -4.82 33.23
CA VAL A 61 8.44 -4.34 34.11
C VAL A 61 9.44 -3.45 33.38
N ALA A 62 9.63 -3.66 32.07
CA ALA A 62 10.49 -2.80 31.24
C ALA A 62 9.76 -1.53 30.74
N GLY A 63 8.48 -1.35 31.08
CA GLY A 63 7.73 -0.12 30.82
C GLY A 63 7.37 0.10 29.35
N PHE A 64 7.13 -0.98 28.59
CA PHE A 64 6.62 -0.87 27.23
C PHE A 64 5.15 -0.46 27.21
N GLU A 65 4.80 0.46 26.31
CA GLU A 65 3.42 0.93 26.13
C GLU A 65 2.68 0.06 25.10
N LEU A 66 1.38 -0.15 25.34
CA LEU A 66 0.48 -0.83 24.40
C LEU A 66 -0.44 0.18 23.72
N SER A 67 -0.69 -0.03 22.44
CA SER A 67 -1.65 0.72 21.63
C SER A 67 -2.64 -0.24 20.97
N GLY A 68 -3.93 0.09 21.01
CA GLY A 68 -4.97 -0.73 20.42
C GLY A 68 -6.35 -0.59 21.05
N ASP A 69 -7.16 -1.62 20.91
CA ASP A 69 -8.59 -1.64 21.23
C ASP A 69 -8.90 -2.74 22.27
N ALA A 70 -9.76 -2.40 23.22
CA ALA A 70 -10.29 -3.37 24.18
C ALA A 70 -11.18 -4.43 23.49
N ALA A 71 -11.32 -5.57 24.15
CA ALA A 71 -12.22 -6.63 23.70
C ALA A 71 -13.67 -6.12 23.60
N THR A 72 -14.35 -6.57 22.56
CA THR A 72 -15.78 -6.37 22.33
C THR A 72 -16.54 -7.69 22.22
N ARG A 73 -15.83 -8.80 21.98
CA ARG A 73 -16.40 -10.14 21.85
C ARG A 73 -15.48 -11.16 22.50
N LYS A 74 -16.06 -12.22 23.04
CA LYS A 74 -15.35 -13.33 23.67
C LYS A 74 -15.93 -14.66 23.20
N MET A 75 -15.06 -15.65 22.99
CA MET A 75 -15.43 -17.00 22.63
C MET A 75 -14.98 -17.96 23.71
N LEU A 76 -15.88 -18.84 24.13
CA LEU A 76 -15.61 -19.89 25.11
C LEU A 76 -15.24 -21.17 24.37
N ARG A 77 -14.34 -21.96 24.97
CA ARG A 77 -13.90 -23.24 24.42
C ARG A 77 -13.74 -24.28 25.53
N ALA A 78 -14.20 -25.50 25.27
CA ALA A 78 -13.97 -26.64 26.14
C ALA A 78 -13.71 -27.92 25.33
N ASP A 79 -12.85 -28.79 25.84
CA ASP A 79 -12.78 -30.19 25.42
C ASP A 79 -13.55 -31.03 26.42
N VAL A 80 -14.53 -31.79 25.94
CA VAL A 80 -15.55 -32.44 26.77
C VAL A 80 -15.72 -33.89 26.36
N ALA A 81 -15.57 -34.81 27.31
CA ALA A 81 -15.90 -36.23 27.11
C ALA A 81 -17.37 -36.51 27.48
N GLY A 82 -17.94 -37.57 26.91
CA GLY A 82 -19.28 -38.05 27.28
C GLY A 82 -20.45 -37.28 26.68
N ILE A 83 -20.21 -36.38 25.72
CA ILE A 83 -21.25 -35.66 24.98
C ILE A 83 -21.39 -36.18 23.54
N GLU A 84 -22.61 -36.23 23.03
CA GLU A 84 -22.95 -36.69 21.67
C GLU A 84 -23.36 -35.47 20.80
N ILE A 85 -22.37 -34.66 20.43
CA ILE A 85 -22.55 -33.47 19.59
C ILE A 85 -21.93 -33.72 18.21
N PRO A 86 -22.67 -33.49 17.10
CA PRO A 86 -22.14 -33.67 15.75
C PRO A 86 -21.08 -32.61 15.42
N ASN A 87 -20.17 -32.94 14.50
CA ASN A 87 -19.16 -31.98 14.02
C ASN A 87 -19.81 -30.78 13.34
N ARG A 88 -19.35 -29.58 13.70
CA ARG A 88 -19.83 -28.29 13.16
C ARG A 88 -18.68 -27.37 12.85
N ARG A 89 -18.74 -26.74 11.68
CA ARG A 89 -17.71 -25.79 11.23
C ARG A 89 -18.29 -24.39 11.15
N PHE A 90 -18.04 -23.59 12.20
CA PHE A 90 -18.44 -22.18 12.28
C PHE A 90 -19.92 -21.97 11.94
N GLU A 91 -20.78 -22.80 12.53
CA GLU A 91 -22.22 -22.76 12.30
C GLU A 91 -22.82 -21.55 13.02
N ARG A 92 -23.64 -20.80 12.30
CA ARG A 92 -24.29 -19.57 12.81
C ARG A 92 -25.73 -19.87 13.18
N HIS A 93 -26.10 -19.45 14.38
CA HIS A 93 -27.45 -19.55 14.92
C HIS A 93 -28.01 -18.14 15.17
N ALA A 94 -29.31 -18.06 15.48
CA ALA A 94 -29.97 -16.78 15.78
C ALA A 94 -29.32 -16.02 16.95
N HIS A 95 -28.76 -16.75 17.92
CA HIS A 95 -28.21 -16.19 19.16
C HIS A 95 -26.67 -16.23 19.25
N GLY A 96 -25.98 -16.75 18.24
CA GLY A 96 -24.52 -16.87 18.31
C GLY A 96 -23.88 -17.74 17.24
N LEU A 97 -22.63 -18.10 17.49
CA LEU A 97 -21.82 -18.99 16.66
C LEU A 97 -21.41 -20.22 17.48
N ALA A 98 -21.48 -21.41 16.89
CA ALA A 98 -21.04 -22.65 17.50
C ALA A 98 -20.09 -23.44 16.59
N THR A 99 -19.09 -24.09 17.18
CA THR A 99 -18.25 -25.09 16.51
C THR A 99 -18.14 -26.34 17.37
N ALA A 100 -18.03 -27.49 16.71
CA ALA A 100 -17.84 -28.77 17.37
C ALA A 100 -16.89 -29.64 16.54
N PHE A 101 -15.93 -30.27 17.21
CA PHE A 101 -15.02 -31.21 16.58
C PHE A 101 -14.74 -32.39 17.51
N ARG A 102 -15.12 -33.59 17.08
CA ARG A 102 -14.86 -34.85 17.78
C ARG A 102 -13.44 -35.31 17.51
N TRP A 103 -12.67 -35.45 18.58
CA TRP A 103 -11.32 -36.01 18.55
C TRP A 103 -11.35 -37.55 18.41
N PRO A 104 -10.27 -38.17 17.92
CA PRO A 104 -10.15 -39.63 17.84
C PRO A 104 -10.26 -40.34 19.20
N ASP A 105 -9.96 -39.66 20.31
CA ASP A 105 -10.06 -40.20 21.66
C ASP A 105 -11.50 -40.20 22.22
N GLY A 106 -12.47 -39.70 21.45
CA GLY A 106 -13.87 -39.63 21.84
C GLY A 106 -14.23 -38.39 22.66
N SER A 107 -13.33 -37.44 22.88
CA SER A 107 -13.69 -36.12 23.41
C SER A 107 -14.17 -35.19 22.28
N THR A 108 -15.02 -34.22 22.59
CA THR A 108 -15.50 -33.21 21.65
C THR A 108 -15.02 -31.84 22.07
N ARG A 109 -14.32 -31.15 21.17
CA ARG A 109 -14.03 -29.72 21.30
C ARG A 109 -15.26 -28.92 20.93
N VAL A 110 -15.81 -28.17 21.88
CA VAL A 110 -16.89 -27.21 21.65
C VAL A 110 -16.35 -25.79 21.75
N MET A 111 -16.79 -24.92 20.85
CA MET A 111 -16.54 -23.48 20.95
C MET A 111 -17.83 -22.71 20.72
N VAL A 112 -18.08 -21.69 21.53
CA VAL A 112 -19.32 -20.92 21.47
C VAL A 112 -19.08 -19.44 21.70
N HIS A 113 -19.76 -18.62 20.90
CA HIS A 113 -19.85 -17.18 21.07
C HIS A 113 -21.32 -16.76 21.04
N VAL A 114 -21.76 -16.00 22.04
CA VAL A 114 -23.12 -15.47 22.14
C VAL A 114 -23.14 -14.03 21.62
N TYR A 115 -24.02 -13.73 20.68
CA TYR A 115 -24.12 -12.39 20.11
C TYR A 115 -24.58 -11.36 21.16
N GLY A 116 -24.00 -10.16 21.09
CA GLY A 116 -24.36 -9.02 21.93
C GLY A 116 -23.94 -9.14 23.41
N THR A 117 -23.22 -10.20 23.79
CA THR A 117 -22.73 -10.39 25.17
C THR A 117 -21.40 -9.67 25.37
N SER A 118 -21.27 -8.93 26.48
CA SER A 118 -20.01 -8.24 26.81
C SER A 118 -18.92 -9.25 27.20
N PRO A 119 -17.64 -9.06 26.82
CA PRO A 119 -16.54 -9.93 27.27
C PRO A 119 -16.39 -10.02 28.79
N GLU A 120 -16.83 -9.00 29.54
CA GLU A 120 -16.75 -8.94 31.00
C GLU A 120 -17.75 -9.89 31.68
N GLU A 121 -18.78 -10.35 30.97
CA GLU A 121 -19.77 -11.30 31.50
C GLU A 121 -19.21 -12.71 31.66
N TYR A 122 -18.02 -13.00 31.11
CA TYR A 122 -17.36 -14.30 31.23
C TYR A 122 -15.96 -14.17 31.84
N SER A 123 -15.62 -15.12 32.71
CA SER A 123 -14.26 -15.26 33.22
C SER A 123 -13.24 -15.54 32.09
N ASN A 124 -11.98 -15.14 32.31
CA ASN A 124 -10.87 -15.55 31.43
C ASN A 124 -10.52 -17.03 31.63
N GLU A 125 -10.84 -17.57 32.79
CA GLU A 125 -10.83 -19.00 33.13
C GLU A 125 -12.29 -19.43 33.36
N PRO A 126 -13.04 -19.75 32.29
CA PRO A 126 -14.47 -20.04 32.42
C PRO A 126 -14.70 -21.36 33.13
N GLU A 127 -15.72 -21.41 33.96
CA GLU A 127 -16.27 -22.65 34.49
C GLU A 127 -17.02 -23.41 33.40
N TYR A 128 -17.09 -24.74 33.54
CA TYR A 128 -17.80 -25.56 32.57
C TYR A 128 -19.29 -25.23 32.46
N ALA A 129 -19.90 -24.84 33.59
CA ALA A 129 -21.29 -24.40 33.63
C ALA A 129 -21.54 -23.17 32.74
N GLU A 130 -20.59 -22.23 32.67
CA GLU A 130 -20.67 -21.06 31.78
C GLU A 130 -20.66 -21.48 30.31
N VAL A 131 -19.76 -22.40 29.95
CA VAL A 131 -19.66 -22.93 28.57
C VAL A 131 -20.93 -23.67 28.17
N ALA A 132 -21.45 -24.52 29.06
CA ALA A 132 -22.67 -25.29 28.81
C ALA A 132 -23.91 -24.39 28.68
N ALA A 133 -24.03 -23.34 29.50
CA ALA A 133 -25.11 -22.38 29.40
C ALA A 133 -25.05 -21.56 28.09
N ALA A 134 -23.86 -21.11 27.70
CA ALA A 134 -23.65 -20.42 26.43
C ALA A 134 -23.96 -21.34 25.23
N TRP A 135 -23.53 -22.60 25.28
CA TRP A 135 -23.84 -23.62 24.27
C TRP A 135 -25.34 -23.79 24.10
N ALA A 136 -26.06 -24.08 25.19
CA ALA A 136 -27.51 -24.25 25.17
C ALA A 136 -28.25 -23.02 24.65
N LYS A 137 -27.80 -21.81 25.00
CA LYS A 137 -28.38 -20.56 24.48
C LYS A 137 -28.22 -20.41 22.97
N VAL A 138 -27.10 -20.86 22.40
CA VAL A 138 -26.81 -20.70 20.97
C VAL A 138 -27.41 -21.82 20.14
N THR A 139 -27.29 -23.07 20.58
CA THR A 139 -27.64 -24.26 19.80
C THR A 139 -28.96 -24.90 20.20
N GLY A 140 -29.45 -24.63 21.41
CA GLY A 140 -30.59 -25.32 22.02
C GLY A 140 -30.27 -26.70 22.60
N GLU A 141 -28.99 -27.12 22.58
CA GLU A 141 -28.57 -28.44 23.04
C GLU A 141 -27.97 -28.40 24.45
N ASP A 142 -28.13 -29.48 25.19
CA ASP A 142 -27.58 -29.63 26.52
C ASP A 142 -26.29 -30.44 26.50
N ILE A 143 -25.24 -29.89 27.10
CA ILE A 143 -23.96 -30.59 27.28
C ILE A 143 -23.59 -30.75 28.76
N ARG A 144 -24.45 -30.34 29.72
CA ARG A 144 -24.08 -30.27 31.14
C ARG A 144 -23.60 -31.58 31.77
N ASP A 145 -24.03 -32.73 31.24
CA ASP A 145 -23.62 -34.05 31.71
C ASP A 145 -22.21 -34.47 31.22
N GLY A 146 -21.58 -33.63 30.40
CA GLY A 146 -20.23 -33.85 29.90
C GLY A 146 -19.14 -33.68 30.98
N THR A 147 -18.02 -34.35 30.77
CA THR A 147 -16.84 -34.22 31.64
C THR A 147 -15.78 -33.36 30.94
N PRO A 148 -15.53 -32.11 31.41
CA PRO A 148 -14.53 -31.25 30.79
C PRO A 148 -13.11 -31.72 31.15
N SER A 149 -12.22 -31.77 30.17
CA SER A 149 -10.78 -32.02 30.38
C SER A 149 -9.95 -30.76 30.26
N TRP A 150 -10.46 -29.75 29.55
CA TRP A 150 -9.75 -28.50 29.30
C TRP A 150 -10.73 -27.38 28.96
N LEU A 151 -10.53 -26.17 29.52
CA LEU A 151 -11.35 -24.99 29.29
C LEU A 151 -10.49 -23.76 29.04
N ASN A 152 -11.03 -22.82 28.27
CA ASN A 152 -10.39 -21.53 28.00
C ASN A 152 -11.41 -20.54 27.43
N ALA A 153 -11.16 -19.26 27.64
CA ALA A 153 -11.78 -18.18 26.91
C ALA A 153 -10.71 -17.36 26.19
N PHE A 154 -11.07 -16.84 25.02
CA PHE A 154 -10.25 -15.84 24.33
C PHE A 154 -11.15 -14.78 23.71
N ASP A 155 -10.65 -13.56 23.68
CA ASP A 155 -11.41 -12.40 23.22
C ASP A 155 -10.81 -11.79 21.95
N ASP A 156 -11.49 -10.76 21.44
CA ASP A 156 -11.08 -10.01 20.26
C ASP A 156 -10.33 -8.71 20.57
N ALA A 157 -9.73 -8.60 21.77
CA ALA A 157 -8.82 -7.52 22.09
C ALA A 157 -7.66 -7.48 21.08
N ARG A 158 -7.19 -6.26 20.86
CA ARG A 158 -6.12 -5.99 19.91
C ARG A 158 -5.18 -5.02 20.55
N TRP A 159 -3.98 -5.48 20.94
CA TRP A 159 -2.96 -4.60 21.50
C TRP A 159 -1.62 -4.85 20.82
N GLN A 160 -0.84 -3.80 20.59
CA GLN A 160 0.51 -3.92 20.07
C GLN A 160 1.42 -2.98 20.84
N VAL A 161 2.65 -3.41 21.13
CA VAL A 161 3.64 -2.52 21.74
C VAL A 161 4.01 -1.39 20.78
N THR A 162 4.15 -0.18 21.30
CA THR A 162 4.50 1.00 20.50
C THR A 162 5.93 0.93 19.98
N GLU A 163 6.81 0.22 20.70
CA GLU A 163 8.19 -0.07 20.34
C GLU A 163 8.51 -1.53 20.67
N TYR A 164 9.28 -2.21 19.82
CA TYR A 164 9.65 -3.62 20.04
C TYR A 164 10.96 -3.76 20.82
N ARG A 165 11.59 -2.63 21.13
CA ARG A 165 12.89 -2.54 21.78
C ARG A 165 12.95 -1.29 22.65
N ARG A 166 13.45 -1.46 23.89
CA ARG A 166 13.84 -0.39 24.81
C ARG A 166 15.24 -0.69 25.33
N GLY A 167 16.23 -0.01 24.77
CA GLY A 167 17.64 -0.25 25.08
C GLY A 167 18.06 -1.69 24.78
N ARG A 168 18.30 -2.47 25.84
CA ARG A 168 18.74 -3.88 25.78
C ARG A 168 17.60 -4.89 26.03
N VAL A 169 16.37 -4.42 26.20
CA VAL A 169 15.18 -5.26 26.33
C VAL A 169 14.38 -5.21 25.03
N LEU A 170 13.99 -6.37 24.51
CA LEU A 170 13.19 -6.51 23.28
C LEU A 170 11.99 -7.41 23.52
N LEU A 171 11.02 -7.40 22.63
CA LEU A 171 9.82 -8.25 22.69
C LEU A 171 9.60 -8.97 21.36
N ALA A 172 9.08 -10.21 21.42
CA ALA A 172 8.71 -11.00 20.25
C ALA A 172 7.46 -11.86 20.54
N GLY A 173 6.67 -12.14 19.50
CA GLY A 173 5.45 -12.93 19.65
C GLY A 173 4.40 -12.23 20.50
N ASP A 174 3.57 -13.01 21.21
CA ASP A 174 2.40 -12.46 21.90
C ASP A 174 2.74 -11.45 23.02
N ALA A 175 4.00 -11.40 23.45
CA ALA A 175 4.49 -10.34 24.32
C ALA A 175 4.46 -8.95 23.64
N ALA A 176 4.68 -8.90 22.32
CA ALA A 176 4.64 -7.69 21.51
C ALA A 176 3.25 -7.39 20.92
N HIS A 177 2.39 -8.39 20.75
CA HIS A 177 1.07 -8.22 20.15
C HIS A 177 0.03 -9.20 20.71
N VAL A 178 -1.12 -8.66 21.12
CA VAL A 178 -2.26 -9.40 21.66
C VAL A 178 -3.37 -9.40 20.63
N GLN A 179 -3.90 -10.59 20.33
CA GLN A 179 -4.89 -10.81 19.28
C GLN A 179 -5.75 -12.03 19.55
N MET A 180 -6.93 -12.06 18.92
CA MET A 180 -7.73 -13.28 18.80
C MET A 180 -6.98 -14.35 17.98
N PRO A 181 -6.98 -15.64 18.39
CA PRO A 181 -6.36 -16.74 17.65
C PRO A 181 -7.20 -17.19 16.43
N VAL A 182 -7.56 -16.26 15.55
CA VAL A 182 -8.29 -16.52 14.30
C VAL A 182 -7.32 -16.66 13.13
N GLY A 183 -7.68 -17.48 12.14
CA GLY A 183 -6.90 -17.65 10.91
C GLY A 183 -5.55 -18.35 11.07
N GLY A 184 -5.19 -18.79 12.28
CA GLY A 184 -3.92 -19.48 12.56
C GLY A 184 -2.68 -18.57 12.48
N GLN A 185 -2.84 -17.26 12.61
CA GLN A 185 -1.76 -16.30 12.35
C GLN A 185 -0.88 -15.98 13.56
N ALA A 186 -1.42 -16.01 14.79
CA ALA A 186 -0.70 -15.58 16.00
C ALA A 186 0.64 -16.31 16.20
N LEU A 187 0.64 -17.64 16.20
CA LEU A 187 1.87 -18.43 16.35
C LEU A 187 2.85 -18.19 15.20
N ASN A 188 2.36 -18.08 13.96
CA ASN A 188 3.21 -17.82 12.80
C ASN A 188 3.89 -16.45 12.90
N LEU A 189 3.17 -15.43 13.35
CA LEU A 189 3.70 -14.09 13.55
C LEU A 189 4.84 -14.09 14.59
N GLY A 190 4.64 -14.75 15.73
CA GLY A 190 5.66 -14.84 16.77
C GLY A 190 6.89 -15.65 16.37
N LEU A 191 6.72 -16.74 15.61
CA LEU A 191 7.86 -17.50 15.06
C LEU A 191 8.68 -16.68 14.06
N GLN A 192 8.01 -15.87 13.24
CA GLN A 192 8.68 -14.97 12.30
C GLN A 192 9.39 -13.82 13.02
N ASP A 193 8.81 -13.27 14.08
CA ASP A 193 9.49 -12.27 14.93
C ASP A 193 10.78 -12.85 15.53
N ALA A 194 10.70 -14.07 16.09
CA ALA A 194 11.85 -14.74 16.68
C ALA A 194 12.94 -15.03 15.65
N ALA A 195 12.57 -15.46 14.44
CA ALA A 195 13.51 -15.72 13.35
C ALA A 195 14.23 -14.43 12.90
N GLU A 196 13.49 -13.34 12.75
CA GLU A 196 14.03 -12.03 12.36
C GLU A 196 14.97 -11.46 13.44
N LEU A 197 14.53 -11.49 14.70
CA LEU A 197 15.29 -10.98 15.82
C LEU A 197 16.57 -11.79 16.07
N GLY A 198 16.51 -13.11 15.90
CA GLY A 198 17.66 -14.00 16.14
C GLY A 198 18.87 -13.66 15.29
N GLY A 199 18.66 -13.38 13.99
CA GLY A 199 19.75 -12.98 13.08
C GLY A 199 20.39 -11.65 13.47
N ARG A 200 19.57 -10.67 13.84
CA ARG A 200 20.04 -9.31 14.20
C ARG A 200 20.75 -9.28 15.55
N LEU A 201 20.27 -10.04 16.53
CA LEU A 201 20.99 -10.22 17.80
C LEU A 201 22.34 -10.91 17.58
N LEU A 202 22.40 -11.91 16.70
CA LEU A 202 23.66 -12.57 16.38
C LEU A 202 24.65 -11.58 15.74
N GLU A 203 24.21 -10.80 14.76
CA GLU A 203 25.03 -9.75 14.13
C GLU A 203 25.54 -8.76 15.17
N ARG A 204 24.65 -8.28 16.04
CA ARG A 204 25.00 -7.31 17.08
C ARG A 204 25.98 -7.85 18.12
N LEU A 205 25.88 -9.13 18.47
CA LEU A 205 26.76 -9.77 19.46
C LEU A 205 28.11 -10.19 18.89
N THR A 206 28.18 -10.45 17.58
CA THR A 206 29.41 -10.96 16.93
C THR A 206 30.21 -9.88 16.21
N THR A 207 29.61 -8.75 15.89
CA THR A 207 30.26 -7.62 15.21
C THR A 207 30.44 -6.42 16.15
N ARG A 208 31.25 -5.43 15.73
CA ARG A 208 31.30 -4.10 16.35
C ARG A 208 30.23 -3.14 15.80
N ALA A 209 29.24 -3.66 15.07
CA ALA A 209 28.18 -2.84 14.52
C ALA A 209 27.36 -2.18 15.63
N GLY A 210 26.81 -1.02 15.32
CA GLY A 210 25.91 -0.30 16.20
C GLY A 210 24.59 -1.05 16.39
N ASP A 211 23.69 -0.40 17.10
CA ASP A 211 22.39 -0.93 17.48
C ASP A 211 21.34 -0.86 16.34
N GLU A 212 21.75 -0.43 15.14
CA GLU A 212 20.89 -0.16 13.98
C GLU A 212 20.10 -1.39 13.50
N ALA A 213 20.74 -2.57 13.45
CA ALA A 213 20.07 -3.81 13.05
C ALA A 213 18.90 -4.15 14.00
N LEU A 214 19.08 -3.88 15.30
CA LEU A 214 18.04 -4.09 16.31
C LEU A 214 16.96 -3.00 16.29
N ASP A 215 17.27 -1.79 15.84
CA ASP A 215 16.26 -0.74 15.64
C ASP A 215 15.38 -1.04 14.41
N GLU A 216 15.98 -1.58 13.36
CA GLU A 216 15.25 -2.02 12.18
C GLU A 216 14.30 -3.19 12.50
N TYR A 217 14.60 -4.01 13.53
CA TYR A 217 13.70 -5.09 13.95
C TYR A 217 12.33 -4.53 14.35
N HIS A 218 12.32 -3.42 15.09
CA HIS A 218 11.09 -2.73 15.41
C HIS A 218 10.39 -2.22 14.15
N ARG A 219 11.10 -1.49 13.27
CA ARG A 219 10.50 -0.88 12.07
C ARG A 219 9.78 -1.91 11.19
N GLU A 220 10.41 -3.04 10.93
CA GLU A 220 9.83 -4.07 10.07
C GLU A 220 8.72 -4.84 10.79
N ARG A 221 9.00 -5.36 11.99
CA ARG A 221 8.08 -6.28 12.67
C ARG A 221 6.87 -5.57 13.26
N ALA A 222 6.98 -4.30 13.65
CA ALA A 222 5.82 -3.52 14.07
C ALA A 222 4.81 -3.34 12.94
N ALA A 223 5.27 -3.09 11.71
CA ALA A 223 4.37 -2.97 10.56
C ALA A 223 3.69 -4.31 10.21
N VAL A 224 4.45 -5.42 10.29
CA VAL A 224 3.90 -6.77 10.10
C VAL A 224 2.86 -7.10 11.15
N GLY A 225 3.15 -6.82 12.42
CA GLY A 225 2.22 -6.98 13.53
C GLY A 225 0.95 -6.18 13.30
N SER A 226 1.06 -4.87 13.03
CA SER A 226 -0.08 -3.97 12.81
C SER A 226 -1.01 -4.46 11.69
N ARG A 227 -0.43 -4.89 10.56
CA ARG A 227 -1.19 -5.43 9.44
C ARG A 227 -1.88 -6.75 9.79
N THR A 228 -1.18 -7.64 10.48
CA THR A 228 -1.72 -8.93 10.92
C THR A 228 -2.87 -8.75 11.89
N LEU A 229 -2.74 -7.85 12.86
CA LEU A 229 -3.77 -7.53 13.85
C LEU A 229 -5.00 -6.92 13.16
N THR A 230 -4.80 -6.07 12.15
CA THR A 230 -5.90 -5.54 11.32
C THR A 230 -6.66 -6.67 10.61
N ASN A 231 -5.94 -7.63 10.02
CA ASN A 231 -6.57 -8.77 9.35
C ASN A 231 -7.35 -9.66 10.34
N ILE A 232 -6.73 -9.98 11.48
CA ILE A 232 -7.36 -10.74 12.56
C ILE A 232 -8.63 -10.05 13.04
N ARG A 233 -8.61 -8.73 13.23
CA ARG A 233 -9.79 -7.97 13.64
C ARG A 233 -10.91 -8.05 12.61
N ALA A 234 -10.59 -7.92 11.32
CA ALA A 234 -11.58 -8.08 10.25
C ALA A 234 -12.17 -9.49 10.23
N GLN A 235 -11.34 -10.53 10.40
CA GLN A 235 -11.79 -11.91 10.49
C GLN A 235 -12.65 -12.15 11.74
N ALA A 236 -12.28 -11.60 12.90
CA ALA A 236 -13.06 -11.68 14.12
C ALA A 236 -14.43 -11.02 13.96
N LEU A 237 -14.51 -9.85 13.30
CA LEU A 237 -15.79 -9.20 12.99
C LEU A 237 -16.65 -10.05 12.06
N LEU A 238 -16.08 -10.55 10.97
CA LEU A 238 -16.78 -11.43 10.04
C LEU A 238 -17.18 -12.75 10.70
N LEU A 239 -16.40 -13.27 11.64
CA LEU A 239 -16.67 -14.54 12.31
C LEU A 239 -17.69 -14.40 13.43
N LEU A 240 -17.49 -13.46 14.34
CA LEU A 240 -18.26 -13.30 15.58
C LEU A 240 -19.34 -12.21 15.52
N GLY A 241 -19.41 -11.40 14.47
CA GLY A 241 -20.50 -10.42 14.31
C GLY A 241 -21.87 -11.09 14.20
N GLY A 242 -22.93 -10.40 14.64
CA GLY A 242 -24.30 -10.90 14.55
C GLY A 242 -24.88 -10.78 13.14
N PRO A 243 -26.22 -10.83 13.01
CA PRO A 243 -26.93 -10.67 11.75
C PRO A 243 -26.61 -9.36 11.00
N GLU A 244 -26.24 -8.30 11.72
CA GLU A 244 -25.85 -7.00 11.17
C GLU A 244 -24.62 -7.07 10.24
N VAL A 245 -23.78 -8.11 10.39
CA VAL A 245 -22.59 -8.31 9.56
C VAL A 245 -22.89 -9.20 8.33
N ASN A 246 -24.09 -9.78 8.20
CA ASN A 246 -24.44 -10.65 7.07
C ASN A 246 -24.31 -9.98 5.68
N PRO A 247 -24.72 -8.72 5.46
CA PRO A 247 -24.51 -8.07 4.17
C PRO A 247 -23.03 -8.00 3.78
N LEU A 248 -22.15 -7.72 4.74
CA LEU A 248 -20.70 -7.73 4.51
C LEU A 248 -20.21 -9.14 4.17
N ARG A 249 -20.66 -10.18 4.89
CA ARG A 249 -20.29 -11.57 4.56
C ARG A 249 -20.65 -11.94 3.14
N ASN A 250 -21.86 -11.61 2.69
CA ASN A 250 -22.32 -11.89 1.34
C ASN A 250 -21.43 -11.21 0.30
N LEU A 251 -21.11 -9.92 0.52
CA LEU A 251 -20.18 -9.19 -0.34
C LEU A 251 -18.80 -9.84 -0.36
N PHE A 252 -18.25 -10.21 0.80
CA PHE A 252 -16.96 -10.92 0.86
C PHE A 252 -17.02 -12.28 0.15
N THR A 253 -18.14 -13.02 0.24
CA THR A 253 -18.32 -14.28 -0.49
C THR A 253 -18.31 -14.06 -2.00
N GLU A 254 -18.98 -13.02 -2.50
CA GLU A 254 -18.95 -12.64 -3.91
C GLU A 254 -17.53 -12.26 -4.35
N LEU A 255 -16.86 -11.40 -3.57
CA LEU A 255 -15.50 -10.97 -3.86
C LEU A 255 -14.49 -12.13 -3.84
N MET A 256 -14.68 -13.11 -2.96
CA MET A 256 -13.86 -14.32 -2.90
C MET A 256 -14.02 -15.22 -4.14
N GLY A 257 -15.02 -14.97 -4.99
CA GLY A 257 -15.17 -15.62 -6.29
C GLY A 257 -14.15 -15.14 -7.34
N PHE A 258 -13.43 -14.05 -7.09
CA PHE A 258 -12.35 -13.58 -7.96
C PHE A 258 -10.99 -14.14 -7.52
N ASP A 259 -10.28 -14.81 -8.43
CA ASP A 259 -8.94 -15.39 -8.17
C ASP A 259 -7.94 -14.37 -7.61
N SER A 260 -8.00 -13.12 -8.06
CA SER A 260 -7.12 -12.05 -7.60
C SER A 260 -7.35 -11.72 -6.11
N VAL A 261 -8.59 -11.75 -5.66
CA VAL A 261 -9.00 -11.53 -4.28
C VAL A 261 -8.64 -12.74 -3.42
N GLN A 262 -8.95 -13.94 -3.89
CA GLN A 262 -8.57 -15.18 -3.21
C GLN A 262 -7.05 -15.26 -3.03
N GLY A 263 -6.29 -15.00 -4.09
CA GLY A 263 -4.82 -14.97 -4.06
C GLY A 263 -4.24 -13.87 -3.18
N HIS A 264 -4.97 -12.75 -3.01
CA HIS A 264 -4.60 -11.69 -2.07
C HIS A 264 -4.72 -12.17 -0.61
N PHE A 265 -5.89 -12.71 -0.23
CA PHE A 265 -6.11 -13.20 1.13
C PHE A 265 -5.23 -14.41 1.46
N ALA A 266 -5.04 -15.33 0.51
CA ALA A 266 -4.17 -16.48 0.70
C ALA A 266 -2.73 -16.05 1.05
N ARG A 267 -2.14 -15.11 0.29
CA ARG A 267 -0.80 -14.58 0.57
C ARG A 267 -0.71 -13.82 1.89
N MET A 268 -1.76 -13.08 2.24
CA MET A 268 -1.83 -12.32 3.50
C MET A 268 -1.86 -13.27 4.70
N ILE A 269 -2.76 -14.27 4.70
CA ILE A 269 -2.93 -15.22 5.81
C ILE A 269 -1.70 -16.14 5.92
N SER A 270 -1.13 -16.56 4.79
CA SER A 270 0.04 -17.45 4.80
C SER A 270 1.36 -16.76 5.15
N GLY A 271 1.36 -15.44 5.38
CA GLY A 271 2.58 -14.65 5.60
C GLY A 271 3.53 -14.61 4.40
N LYS A 272 3.06 -14.96 3.19
CA LYS A 272 3.87 -14.90 1.94
C LYS A 272 3.90 -13.51 1.33
N ARG A 273 3.18 -12.56 1.93
CA ARG A 273 3.26 -11.15 1.61
C ARG A 273 3.99 -10.46 2.76
N VAL A 274 5.18 -9.94 2.49
CA VAL A 274 5.78 -8.92 3.36
C VAL A 274 4.88 -7.68 3.25
N PRO A 275 4.35 -7.14 4.37
CA PRO A 275 3.59 -5.92 4.31
C PRO A 275 4.53 -4.79 3.85
N GLU A 276 4.17 -4.12 2.76
CA GLU A 276 4.68 -2.78 2.51
C GLU A 276 4.26 -1.92 3.70
N VAL A 277 5.24 -1.45 4.48
CA VAL A 277 4.99 -0.41 5.46
C VAL A 277 4.54 0.82 4.66
N PRO A 278 3.32 1.33 4.83
CA PRO A 278 2.95 2.59 4.21
C PRO A 278 3.71 3.69 4.96
N THR A 279 4.94 3.94 4.53
CA THR A 279 5.69 5.09 5.02
C THR A 279 4.99 6.33 4.47
N ARG A 280 4.28 7.01 5.37
CA ARG A 280 3.73 8.35 5.14
C ARG A 280 4.93 9.28 4.93
N LYS A 281 5.39 9.44 3.68
CA LYS A 281 6.45 10.39 3.35
C LYS A 281 5.93 11.81 3.54
N VAL A 282 6.17 12.35 4.72
CA VAL A 282 6.28 13.80 4.93
C VAL A 282 7.60 14.20 4.28
N GLN A 283 7.54 14.76 3.07
CA GLN A 283 8.73 15.16 2.34
C GLN A 283 9.28 16.46 2.94
N LYS A 284 10.31 16.34 3.78
CA LYS A 284 11.31 17.40 4.01
C LYS A 284 12.69 16.84 3.65
N THR A 285 13.07 17.15 2.42
CA THR A 285 14.39 17.57 1.92
C THR A 285 15.67 17.00 2.58
N ILE A 286 16.34 16.15 1.78
CA ILE A 286 17.81 15.97 1.56
C ILE A 286 18.66 15.40 2.71
N SER A 287 19.17 14.17 2.51
CA SER A 287 20.61 13.91 2.26
C SER A 287 20.92 12.44 1.91
N SER A 288 21.40 12.24 0.68
CA SER A 288 22.45 11.31 0.21
C SER A 288 22.48 9.80 0.58
N VAL A 289 22.43 8.97 -0.49
CA VAL A 289 22.92 7.58 -0.71
C VAL A 289 22.06 6.47 -0.05
N ASP A 290 21.49 5.48 -0.75
CA ASP A 290 22.12 4.51 -1.64
C ASP A 290 21.13 3.90 -2.65
N ARG A 291 21.52 3.76 -3.91
CA ARG A 291 20.68 3.25 -5.02
C ARG A 291 20.82 1.73 -5.10
N SER A 292 19.92 0.99 -4.45
CA SER A 292 19.64 -0.39 -4.83
C SER A 292 18.22 -0.47 -5.41
N PHE A 293 18.10 -1.15 -6.56
CA PHE A 293 16.94 -1.18 -7.44
C PHE A 293 15.66 -1.67 -6.73
N GLU A 294 14.83 -0.77 -6.22
CA GLU A 294 13.40 -1.05 -6.03
C GLU A 294 12.77 -1.30 -7.41
N MET A 295 12.01 -2.38 -7.55
CA MET A 295 11.33 -2.69 -8.80
C MET A 295 10.26 -1.64 -9.08
N GLY A 296 10.56 -0.68 -9.97
CA GLY A 296 9.63 0.36 -10.37
C GLY A 296 8.33 -0.18 -10.98
N ARG A 297 7.22 0.54 -10.79
CA ARG A 297 5.85 0.10 -11.17
C ARG A 297 5.64 -0.04 -12.68
N LEU A 298 6.56 0.48 -13.49
CA LEU A 298 6.56 0.48 -14.95
C LEU A 298 7.75 -0.30 -15.51
N ASN A 299 8.31 -1.23 -14.74
CA ASN A 299 9.34 -2.13 -15.22
C ASN A 299 8.93 -2.83 -16.51
N ASN A 300 9.83 -2.81 -17.49
CA ASN A 300 9.63 -3.36 -18.83
C ASN A 300 8.50 -2.72 -19.63
N LYS A 301 7.98 -1.55 -19.20
CA LYS A 301 7.02 -0.78 -19.98
C LYS A 301 7.72 0.20 -20.91
N THR A 302 7.09 0.51 -22.03
CA THR A 302 7.55 1.51 -23.00
C THR A 302 6.59 2.68 -23.04
N ALA A 303 7.12 3.91 -23.06
CA ALA A 303 6.32 5.13 -23.00
C ALA A 303 6.74 6.15 -24.06
N LEU A 304 5.77 6.79 -24.71
CA LEU A 304 5.97 7.99 -25.53
C LEU A 304 5.46 9.19 -24.74
N VAL A 305 6.30 10.20 -24.55
CA VAL A 305 5.89 11.48 -23.95
C VAL A 305 6.13 12.60 -24.96
N THR A 306 5.06 13.24 -25.45
CA THR A 306 5.19 14.34 -26.40
C THR A 306 5.56 15.65 -25.71
N GLY A 307 6.49 16.43 -26.30
CA GLY A 307 6.91 17.71 -25.71
C GLY A 307 7.74 17.50 -24.44
N ALA A 308 8.52 16.42 -24.39
CA ALA A 308 9.26 15.97 -23.23
C ALA A 308 10.64 16.65 -23.05
N SER A 309 10.97 17.65 -23.87
CA SER A 309 12.23 18.37 -23.74
C SER A 309 12.26 19.40 -22.60
N ARG A 310 11.10 19.78 -22.03
CA ARG A 310 10.99 20.77 -20.94
C ARG A 310 9.68 20.63 -20.15
N GLY A 311 9.58 21.39 -19.05
CA GLY A 311 8.35 21.53 -18.25
C GLY A 311 7.73 20.20 -17.80
N ILE A 312 6.39 20.13 -17.84
CA ILE A 312 5.60 18.94 -17.45
C ILE A 312 6.03 17.69 -18.22
N GLY A 313 6.31 17.81 -19.52
CA GLY A 313 6.72 16.66 -20.34
C GLY A 313 8.06 16.09 -19.90
N ARG A 314 9.04 16.95 -19.62
CA ARG A 314 10.35 16.52 -19.07
C ARG A 314 10.18 15.85 -17.71
N ALA A 315 9.43 16.47 -16.80
CA ALA A 315 9.18 15.90 -15.47
C ALA A 315 8.46 14.54 -15.57
N THR A 316 7.50 14.41 -16.48
CA THR A 316 6.79 13.15 -16.77
C THR A 316 7.73 12.09 -17.31
N ALA A 317 8.58 12.42 -18.28
CA ALA A 317 9.54 11.47 -18.82
C ALA A 317 10.52 10.98 -17.75
N MET A 318 11.04 11.89 -16.92
CA MET A 318 11.88 11.54 -15.77
C MET A 318 11.15 10.60 -14.82
N ARG A 319 9.93 10.97 -14.38
CA ARG A 319 9.20 10.17 -13.40
C ARG A 319 8.78 8.79 -13.92
N LEU A 320 8.35 8.66 -15.18
CA LEU A 320 8.05 7.36 -15.80
C LEU A 320 9.30 6.46 -15.86
N SER A 321 10.47 7.04 -16.17
CA SER A 321 11.73 6.30 -16.22
C SER A 321 12.26 5.89 -14.84
N GLU A 322 12.03 6.71 -13.80
CA GLU A 322 12.31 6.36 -12.41
C GLU A 322 11.49 5.13 -11.97
N GLU A 323 10.29 4.96 -12.52
CA GLU A 323 9.45 3.77 -12.32
C GLU A 323 9.80 2.60 -13.26
N GLY A 324 10.88 2.70 -14.04
CA GLY A 324 11.41 1.59 -14.85
C GLY A 324 10.98 1.56 -16.32
N ALA A 325 10.21 2.55 -16.79
CA ALA A 325 9.81 2.62 -18.19
C ALA A 325 10.98 3.00 -19.12
N LEU A 326 11.00 2.45 -20.33
CA LEU A 326 11.78 2.97 -21.45
C LEU A 326 11.02 4.13 -22.09
N VAL A 327 11.57 5.34 -22.05
CA VAL A 327 10.84 6.55 -22.48
C VAL A 327 11.36 7.12 -23.80
N ALA A 328 10.49 7.22 -24.80
CA ALA A 328 10.69 8.02 -26.00
C ALA A 328 10.40 9.49 -25.67
N VAL A 329 11.46 10.31 -25.63
CA VAL A 329 11.45 11.74 -25.32
C VAL A 329 11.20 12.51 -26.62
N HIS A 330 9.94 12.84 -26.90
CA HIS A 330 9.61 13.58 -28.12
C HIS A 330 9.87 15.09 -27.98
N TYR A 331 10.43 15.70 -29.02
CA TYR A 331 10.67 17.14 -29.14
C TYR A 331 10.44 17.62 -30.59
N ALA A 332 10.10 18.91 -30.75
CA ALA A 332 9.92 19.53 -32.06
C ALA A 332 11.25 20.10 -32.61
N THR A 333 11.79 21.13 -31.94
CA THR A 333 12.90 21.92 -32.47
C THR A 333 14.14 21.91 -31.57
N ASN A 334 13.98 21.88 -30.24
CA ASN A 334 15.10 21.96 -29.30
C ASN A 334 15.70 20.58 -28.97
N GLU A 335 16.57 20.10 -29.87
CA GLU A 335 17.27 18.82 -29.71
C GLU A 335 18.19 18.80 -28.48
N ALA A 336 18.87 19.92 -28.18
CA ALA A 336 19.78 19.99 -27.04
C ALA A 336 19.06 19.70 -25.72
N ALA A 337 17.90 20.32 -25.49
CA ALA A 337 17.09 20.08 -24.29
C ALA A 337 16.51 18.65 -24.22
N ALA A 338 16.16 18.07 -25.37
CA ALA A 338 15.72 16.67 -25.43
C ALA A 338 16.85 15.71 -25.05
N ARG A 339 18.06 15.93 -25.59
CA ARG A 339 19.27 15.15 -25.24
C ARG A 339 19.66 15.33 -23.79
N GLU A 340 19.52 16.53 -23.23
CA GLU A 340 19.73 16.77 -21.80
C GLU A 340 18.75 15.96 -20.94
N THR A 341 17.48 15.90 -21.34
CA THR A 341 16.47 15.08 -20.67
C THR A 341 16.84 13.60 -20.72
N VAL A 342 17.21 13.07 -21.89
CA VAL A 342 17.68 11.69 -22.05
C VAL A 342 18.91 11.42 -21.17
N SER A 343 19.92 12.30 -21.22
CA SER A 343 21.12 12.15 -20.40
C SER A 343 20.82 12.18 -18.90
N SER A 344 19.86 13.00 -18.47
CA SER A 344 19.42 13.06 -17.07
C SER A 344 18.76 11.74 -16.64
N ILE A 345 17.93 11.16 -17.49
CA ILE A 345 17.29 9.86 -17.26
C ILE A 345 18.35 8.75 -17.16
N GLU A 346 19.30 8.70 -18.09
CA GLU A 346 20.37 7.70 -18.10
C GLU A 346 21.29 7.82 -16.87
N LYS A 347 21.66 9.05 -16.47
CA LYS A 347 22.41 9.31 -15.23
C LYS A 347 21.65 8.84 -13.98
N ASN A 348 20.32 8.80 -14.05
CA ASN A 348 19.47 8.30 -12.98
C ASN A 348 19.22 6.78 -13.05
N GLY A 349 19.84 6.07 -13.99
CA GLY A 349 19.69 4.62 -14.16
C GLY A 349 18.48 4.20 -14.99
N GLY A 350 17.71 5.17 -15.51
CA GLY A 350 16.60 4.92 -16.42
C GLY A 350 17.06 4.74 -17.86
N ARG A 351 16.09 4.47 -18.76
CA ARG A 351 16.36 4.32 -20.19
C ARG A 351 15.48 5.26 -20.99
N ALA A 352 16.06 6.00 -21.92
CA ALA A 352 15.32 6.89 -22.80
C ALA A 352 15.99 7.04 -24.16
N PHE A 353 15.27 7.61 -25.12
CA PHE A 353 15.83 8.03 -26.39
C PHE A 353 15.05 9.22 -26.97
N PRO A 354 15.70 10.11 -27.73
CA PRO A 354 15.03 11.26 -28.31
C PRO A 354 14.27 10.86 -29.59
N VAL A 355 13.11 11.46 -29.82
CA VAL A 355 12.34 11.34 -31.07
C VAL A 355 11.95 12.72 -31.55
N ARG A 356 12.32 13.07 -32.79
CA ARG A 356 12.01 14.37 -33.37
C ARG A 356 10.76 14.32 -34.23
N ALA A 357 9.81 15.21 -33.98
CA ALA A 357 8.71 15.50 -34.91
C ALA A 357 8.12 16.89 -34.63
N GLU A 358 7.78 17.65 -35.67
CA GLU A 358 7.07 18.92 -35.48
C GLU A 358 5.56 18.71 -35.59
N LEU A 359 4.90 18.59 -34.45
CA LEU A 359 3.45 18.41 -34.41
C LEU A 359 2.71 19.63 -34.99
N GLY A 360 1.58 19.37 -35.65
CA GLY A 360 0.78 20.35 -36.37
C GLY A 360 1.24 20.61 -37.81
N ALA A 361 2.31 19.98 -38.27
CA ALA A 361 2.75 19.99 -39.67
C ALA A 361 2.15 18.81 -40.46
N SER A 362 2.19 18.87 -41.78
CA SER A 362 1.76 17.74 -42.62
C SER A 362 2.72 16.56 -42.48
N GLY A 363 2.20 15.36 -42.16
CA GLY A 363 2.99 14.14 -42.01
C GLY A 363 3.68 13.98 -40.64
N ASP A 364 3.44 14.92 -39.71
CA ASP A 364 4.02 14.95 -38.36
C ASP A 364 3.91 13.63 -37.58
N VAL A 365 2.73 13.05 -37.50
CA VAL A 365 2.48 11.79 -36.79
C VAL A 365 3.19 10.62 -37.48
N HIS A 366 3.34 10.65 -38.81
CA HIS A 366 4.08 9.61 -39.50
C HIS A 366 5.56 9.64 -39.11
N GLU A 367 6.20 10.80 -39.18
CA GLU A 367 7.59 10.99 -38.79
C GLU A 367 7.84 10.63 -37.31
N LEU A 368 6.92 11.04 -36.43
CA LEU A 368 6.97 10.67 -35.01
C LEU A 368 7.01 9.15 -34.83
N PHE A 369 6.16 8.41 -35.54
CA PHE A 369 6.09 6.96 -35.41
C PHE A 369 7.26 6.24 -36.08
N LEU A 370 7.81 6.76 -37.17
CA LEU A 370 9.04 6.21 -37.75
C LEU A 370 10.19 6.26 -36.72
N GLY A 371 10.40 7.41 -36.09
CA GLY A 371 11.44 7.56 -35.07
C GLY A 371 11.17 6.74 -33.80
N LEU A 372 9.91 6.69 -33.36
CA LEU A 372 9.50 5.87 -32.21
C LEU A 372 9.75 4.38 -32.47
N GLU A 373 9.24 3.85 -33.58
CA GLU A 373 9.34 2.43 -33.92
C GLU A 373 10.79 2.00 -34.11
N GLN A 374 11.60 2.83 -34.78
CA GLN A 374 13.03 2.58 -34.89
C GLN A 374 13.69 2.51 -33.51
N GLY A 375 13.49 3.52 -32.66
CA GLY A 375 14.13 3.58 -31.36
C GLY A 375 13.69 2.49 -30.39
N LEU A 376 12.41 2.07 -30.44
CA LEU A 376 11.90 0.92 -29.69
C LEU A 376 12.51 -0.38 -30.19
N LYS A 377 12.56 -0.60 -31.51
CA LYS A 377 13.10 -1.83 -32.11
C LYS A 377 14.58 -2.02 -31.78
N GLU A 378 15.37 -0.95 -31.83
CA GLU A 378 16.78 -0.97 -31.45
C GLU A 378 17.02 -1.39 -29.99
N ARG A 379 16.09 -1.08 -29.08
CA ARG A 379 16.28 -1.25 -27.62
C ARG A 379 15.52 -2.44 -27.04
N THR A 380 14.46 -2.88 -27.70
CA THR A 380 13.55 -3.92 -27.20
C THR A 380 13.37 -5.08 -28.17
N GLY A 381 13.75 -4.93 -29.44
CA GLY A 381 13.51 -5.90 -30.50
C GLY A 381 12.10 -5.83 -31.10
N ASP A 382 11.22 -4.99 -30.56
CA ASP A 382 9.83 -4.82 -30.99
C ASP A 382 9.43 -3.34 -31.06
N THR A 383 8.25 -3.04 -31.58
CA THR A 383 7.69 -1.69 -31.68
C THR A 383 6.51 -1.46 -30.73
N THR A 384 6.28 -2.37 -29.78
CA THR A 384 5.20 -2.26 -28.80
C THR A 384 5.38 -1.05 -27.88
N ILE A 385 4.30 -0.30 -27.70
CA ILE A 385 4.18 0.81 -26.75
C ILE A 385 3.13 0.48 -25.67
N ASP A 386 3.40 0.81 -24.40
CA ASP A 386 2.43 0.62 -23.32
C ASP A 386 1.74 1.92 -22.90
N VAL A 387 2.46 3.04 -22.94
CA VAL A 387 1.99 4.34 -22.43
C VAL A 387 2.18 5.42 -23.48
N VAL A 388 1.12 6.17 -23.78
CA VAL A 388 1.16 7.36 -24.64
C VAL A 388 0.71 8.56 -23.82
N VAL A 389 1.61 9.52 -23.62
CA VAL A 389 1.31 10.80 -22.97
C VAL A 389 1.31 11.92 -24.02
N ASN A 390 0.12 12.41 -24.35
CA ASN A 390 -0.05 13.58 -25.20
C ASN A 390 0.07 14.85 -24.35
N ASN A 391 1.30 15.34 -24.22
CA ASN A 391 1.64 16.53 -23.43
C ASN A 391 2.03 17.75 -24.28
N ALA A 392 2.56 17.54 -25.49
CA ALA A 392 2.91 18.64 -26.39
C ALA A 392 1.69 19.56 -26.62
N GLY A 393 1.93 20.86 -26.53
CA GLY A 393 0.89 21.86 -26.74
C GLY A 393 1.44 23.26 -26.88
N GLU A 394 0.61 24.11 -27.50
CA GLU A 394 0.82 25.55 -27.66
C GLU A 394 -0.27 26.33 -26.92
N THR A 395 0.01 27.58 -26.57
CA THR A 395 -0.90 28.50 -25.86
C THR A 395 -1.05 29.78 -26.68
N THR A 396 -2.13 30.55 -26.45
CA THR A 396 -2.18 31.92 -26.97
C THR A 396 -1.19 32.81 -26.22
N PRO A 397 -0.61 33.83 -26.88
CA PRO A 397 0.14 34.89 -26.20
C PRO A 397 -0.67 35.50 -25.05
N ALA A 398 0.00 35.85 -23.95
CA ALA A 398 -0.63 36.54 -22.83
C ALA A 398 -1.15 37.92 -23.28
N GLY A 399 -2.35 38.32 -22.84
CA GLY A 399 -2.95 39.60 -23.20
C GLY A 399 -3.59 39.65 -24.60
N LEU A 400 -3.65 38.55 -25.35
CA LEU A 400 -4.28 38.53 -26.68
C LEU A 400 -5.80 38.51 -26.54
N ALA A 401 -6.47 39.58 -26.98
CA ALA A 401 -7.92 39.66 -26.98
C ALA A 401 -8.53 38.68 -28.01
N PRO A 402 -9.76 38.17 -27.78
CA PRO A 402 -10.44 37.27 -28.71
C PRO A 402 -10.50 37.77 -30.16
N GLU A 403 -10.76 39.06 -30.36
CA GLU A 403 -10.87 39.71 -31.66
C GLU A 403 -9.54 39.78 -32.44
N ASP A 404 -8.41 39.59 -31.76
CA ASP A 404 -7.07 39.68 -32.34
C ASP A 404 -6.48 38.29 -32.70
N VAL A 405 -7.18 37.20 -32.38
CA VAL A 405 -6.75 35.84 -32.74
C VAL A 405 -6.92 35.62 -34.24
N THR A 406 -5.82 35.38 -34.96
CA THR A 406 -5.89 35.12 -36.41
C THR A 406 -6.33 33.68 -36.72
N PRO A 407 -6.91 33.41 -37.89
CA PRO A 407 -7.23 32.04 -38.33
C PRO A 407 -6.02 31.10 -38.27
N GLU A 408 -4.83 31.58 -38.64
CA GLU A 408 -3.59 30.79 -38.64
C GLU A 408 -3.15 30.41 -37.23
N GLN A 409 -3.29 31.32 -36.26
CA GLN A 409 -3.03 31.04 -34.85
C GLN A 409 -4.03 30.03 -34.29
N PHE A 410 -5.31 30.19 -34.62
CA PHE A 410 -6.37 29.25 -34.23
C PHE A 410 -6.12 27.85 -34.81
N ASP A 411 -5.84 27.77 -36.11
CA ASP A 411 -5.55 26.52 -36.82
C ASP A 411 -4.32 25.84 -36.23
N ARG A 412 -3.28 26.61 -35.89
CA ARG A 412 -2.07 26.08 -35.25
C ARG A 412 -2.38 25.48 -33.87
N LEU A 413 -3.15 26.18 -33.03
CA LEU A 413 -3.55 25.67 -31.72
C LEU A 413 -4.31 24.35 -31.85
N PHE A 414 -5.29 24.27 -32.75
CA PHE A 414 -6.05 23.05 -32.98
C PHE A 414 -5.21 21.93 -33.60
N ALA A 415 -4.29 22.27 -34.51
CA ALA A 415 -3.39 21.31 -35.13
C ALA A 415 -2.51 20.60 -34.09
N VAL A 416 -1.95 21.36 -33.14
CA VAL A 416 -1.06 20.81 -32.11
C VAL A 416 -1.82 20.23 -30.92
N ASN A 417 -2.79 20.95 -30.37
CA ASN A 417 -3.41 20.57 -29.09
C ASN A 417 -4.52 19.52 -29.21
N ALA A 418 -5.11 19.35 -30.41
CA ALA A 418 -6.27 18.46 -30.60
C ALA A 418 -6.05 17.46 -31.74
N LYS A 419 -5.73 17.95 -32.95
CA LYS A 419 -5.57 17.11 -34.15
C LYS A 419 -4.41 16.12 -33.99
N ALA A 420 -3.23 16.60 -33.60
CA ALA A 420 -2.07 15.72 -33.41
C ALA A 420 -2.34 14.61 -32.37
N PRO A 421 -2.83 14.90 -31.13
CA PRO A 421 -3.21 13.85 -30.17
C PRO A 421 -4.19 12.82 -30.70
N TYR A 422 -5.22 13.24 -31.45
CA TYR A 422 -6.17 12.31 -32.08
C TYR A 422 -5.45 11.32 -33.01
N PHE A 423 -4.63 11.83 -33.93
CA PHE A 423 -3.94 11.01 -34.90
C PHE A 423 -2.79 10.20 -34.28
N ILE A 424 -2.16 10.69 -33.22
CA ILE A 424 -1.20 9.93 -32.42
C ILE A 424 -1.89 8.71 -31.82
N VAL A 425 -3.05 8.87 -31.16
CA VAL A 425 -3.80 7.74 -30.61
C VAL A 425 -4.20 6.78 -31.72
N GLN A 426 -4.75 7.28 -32.82
CA GLN A 426 -5.15 6.47 -33.98
C GLN A 426 -3.98 5.64 -34.51
N ARG A 427 -2.81 6.26 -34.72
CA ARG A 427 -1.61 5.57 -35.23
C ARG A 427 -0.99 4.63 -34.19
N ALA A 428 -1.09 4.97 -32.91
CA ALA A 428 -0.61 4.16 -31.80
C ALA A 428 -1.35 2.84 -31.71
N LEU A 429 -2.62 2.74 -32.13
CA LEU A 429 -3.42 1.52 -31.94
C LEU A 429 -2.78 0.24 -32.49
N ASN A 430 -1.93 0.36 -33.52
CA ASN A 430 -1.19 -0.76 -34.11
C ASN A 430 -0.02 -1.25 -33.25
N ASN A 431 0.52 -0.38 -32.40
CA ASN A 431 1.69 -0.62 -31.56
C ASN A 431 1.32 -0.71 -30.07
N LEU A 432 0.18 -0.13 -29.68
CA LEU A 432 -0.24 0.00 -28.30
C LEU A 432 -0.68 -1.36 -27.77
N SER A 433 -0.12 -1.80 -26.64
CA SER A 433 -0.44 -3.06 -26.01
C SER A 433 -1.89 -3.09 -25.51
N ASP A 434 -2.49 -4.28 -25.50
CA ASP A 434 -3.74 -4.48 -24.76
C ASP A 434 -3.47 -4.28 -23.27
N GLY A 435 -4.32 -3.53 -22.60
CA GLY A 435 -4.01 -3.02 -21.26
C GLY A 435 -3.09 -1.80 -21.28
N GLY A 436 -2.92 -1.11 -22.41
CA GLY A 436 -2.14 0.13 -22.50
C GLY A 436 -2.81 1.34 -21.83
N ARG A 437 -2.10 2.47 -21.84
CA ARG A 437 -2.53 3.74 -21.22
C ARG A 437 -2.36 4.90 -22.18
N VAL A 438 -3.42 5.69 -22.34
CA VAL A 438 -3.36 6.99 -23.03
C VAL A 438 -3.69 8.07 -22.01
N ILE A 439 -2.78 9.01 -21.82
CA ILE A 439 -2.95 10.16 -20.93
C ILE A 439 -2.84 11.44 -21.76
N ASN A 440 -3.88 12.26 -21.70
CA ASN A 440 -3.97 13.51 -22.43
C ASN A 440 -3.85 14.69 -21.47
N ILE A 441 -2.95 15.63 -21.75
CA ILE A 441 -2.79 16.84 -20.94
C ILE A 441 -3.71 17.94 -21.47
N SER A 442 -4.78 18.23 -20.73
CA SER A 442 -5.65 19.38 -20.95
C SER A 442 -5.10 20.62 -20.22
N SER A 443 -5.96 21.46 -19.66
CA SER A 443 -5.64 22.64 -18.89
C SER A 443 -6.78 22.96 -17.93
N GLY A 444 -6.49 23.46 -16.74
CA GLY A 444 -7.49 23.96 -15.79
C GLY A 444 -8.29 25.15 -16.35
N LEU A 445 -7.79 25.82 -17.39
CA LEU A 445 -8.53 26.88 -18.10
C LEU A 445 -9.82 26.37 -18.76
N THR A 446 -10.04 25.06 -18.90
CA THR A 446 -11.33 24.53 -19.36
C THR A 446 -12.43 24.59 -18.28
N ARG A 447 -12.10 24.99 -17.04
CA ARG A 447 -13.02 25.04 -15.90
C ARG A 447 -13.48 26.45 -15.51
N PHE A 448 -12.80 27.50 -15.95
CA PHE A 448 -13.15 28.89 -15.63
C PHE A 448 -12.95 29.81 -16.84
N ALA A 449 -13.68 30.92 -16.86
CA ALA A 449 -13.62 31.85 -17.98
C ALA A 449 -12.35 32.72 -17.89
N ASN A 450 -11.57 32.71 -18.97
CA ASN A 450 -10.51 33.68 -19.23
C ASN A 450 -10.67 34.22 -20.67
N PRO A 451 -11.13 35.47 -20.84
CA PRO A 451 -11.36 36.04 -22.17
C PRO A 451 -10.12 36.03 -23.08
N GLU A 452 -8.90 36.08 -22.55
CA GLU A 452 -7.68 36.10 -23.37
C GLU A 452 -7.24 34.69 -23.84
N GLN A 453 -7.97 33.64 -23.45
CA GLN A 453 -7.59 32.25 -23.65
C GLN A 453 -8.69 31.41 -24.32
N VAL A 454 -9.64 32.05 -25.04
CA VAL A 454 -10.80 31.36 -25.64
C VAL A 454 -10.37 30.25 -26.60
N ALA A 455 -9.58 30.57 -27.62
CA ALA A 455 -9.14 29.60 -28.64
C ALA A 455 -8.31 28.45 -28.04
N TYR A 456 -7.40 28.79 -27.11
CA TYR A 456 -6.61 27.78 -26.39
C TYR A 456 -7.50 26.84 -25.57
N SER A 457 -8.42 27.39 -24.78
CA SER A 457 -9.33 26.60 -23.92
C SER A 457 -10.25 25.71 -24.76
N MET A 458 -10.73 26.19 -25.92
CA MET A 458 -11.47 25.36 -26.87
C MET A 458 -10.64 24.18 -27.38
N SER A 459 -9.37 24.43 -27.76
CA SER A 459 -8.48 23.35 -28.25
C SER A 459 -8.21 22.29 -27.17
N LYS A 460 -8.15 22.70 -25.89
CA LYS A 460 -7.98 21.78 -24.75
C LYS A 460 -9.28 21.07 -24.36
N GLY A 461 -10.43 21.72 -24.49
CA GLY A 461 -11.74 21.06 -24.38
C GLY A 461 -11.95 19.97 -25.45
N ALA A 462 -11.38 20.16 -26.65
CA ALA A 462 -11.43 19.12 -27.68
C ALA A 462 -10.68 17.83 -27.25
N ILE A 463 -9.53 17.94 -26.59
CA ILE A 463 -8.78 16.75 -26.13
C ILE A 463 -9.51 15.99 -24.99
N GLU A 464 -10.34 16.67 -24.21
CA GLU A 464 -11.21 16.06 -23.20
C GLU A 464 -12.28 15.18 -23.86
N GLN A 465 -12.93 15.67 -24.92
CA GLN A 465 -13.91 14.89 -25.69
C GLN A 465 -13.27 13.71 -26.40
N ILE A 466 -12.08 13.90 -26.98
CA ILE A 466 -11.28 12.82 -27.57
C ILE A 466 -11.03 11.71 -26.54
N SER A 467 -10.68 12.09 -25.31
CA SER A 467 -10.41 11.15 -24.22
C SER A 467 -11.64 10.33 -23.85
N LEU A 468 -12.79 10.98 -23.66
CA LEU A 468 -14.06 10.34 -23.30
C LEU A 468 -14.51 9.31 -24.33
N HIS A 469 -14.43 9.66 -25.62
CA HIS A 469 -14.88 8.78 -26.70
C HIS A 469 -13.89 7.62 -26.97
N PHE A 470 -12.58 7.88 -26.96
CA PHE A 470 -11.61 6.79 -27.12
C PHE A 470 -11.60 5.84 -25.92
N ALA A 471 -11.84 6.32 -24.70
CA ALA A 471 -11.99 5.45 -23.53
C ALA A 471 -13.06 4.38 -23.75
N ARG A 472 -14.21 4.76 -24.31
CA ARG A 472 -15.28 3.80 -24.64
C ARG A 472 -14.89 2.90 -25.81
N HIS A 473 -14.30 3.46 -26.86
CA HIS A 473 -13.93 2.71 -28.06
C HIS A 473 -12.87 1.63 -27.79
N LEU A 474 -11.90 1.91 -26.93
CA LEU A 474 -10.74 1.05 -26.67
C LEU A 474 -10.92 0.12 -25.46
N ALA A 475 -12.07 0.16 -24.80
CA ALA A 475 -12.36 -0.61 -23.58
C ALA A 475 -12.24 -2.13 -23.78
N SER A 476 -12.59 -2.66 -24.95
CA SER A 476 -12.48 -4.10 -25.26
C SER A 476 -11.03 -4.59 -25.22
N ARG A 477 -10.07 -3.71 -25.50
CA ARG A 477 -8.63 -3.95 -25.42
C ARG A 477 -8.04 -3.63 -24.04
N ARG A 478 -8.90 -3.29 -23.06
CA ARG A 478 -8.51 -2.88 -21.70
C ARG A 478 -7.57 -1.66 -21.66
N ILE A 479 -7.57 -0.85 -22.72
CA ILE A 479 -6.79 0.39 -22.77
C ILE A 479 -7.56 1.49 -22.05
N THR A 480 -6.93 2.18 -21.11
CA THR A 480 -7.54 3.34 -20.45
C THR A 480 -7.15 4.62 -21.15
N VAL A 481 -8.09 5.56 -21.26
CA VAL A 481 -7.83 6.89 -21.84
C VAL A 481 -8.33 7.94 -20.86
N ASN A 482 -7.43 8.75 -20.31
CA ASN A 482 -7.76 9.74 -19.28
C ASN A 482 -7.19 11.12 -19.63
N THR A 483 -7.83 12.15 -19.09
CA THR A 483 -7.35 13.53 -19.18
C THR A 483 -6.82 14.00 -17.84
N VAL A 484 -5.67 14.67 -17.85
CA VAL A 484 -5.14 15.40 -16.70
C VAL A 484 -5.17 16.89 -17.04
N ALA A 485 -5.75 17.71 -16.18
CA ALA A 485 -5.89 19.15 -16.37
C ALA A 485 -5.05 19.92 -15.35
N PRO A 486 -3.82 20.35 -15.73
CA PRO A 486 -2.95 21.14 -14.86
C PRO A 486 -3.50 22.54 -14.61
N GLY A 487 -3.28 23.05 -13.41
CA GLY A 487 -3.52 24.44 -13.07
C GLY A 487 -2.34 25.32 -13.46
N ILE A 488 -2.24 26.49 -12.84
CA ILE A 488 -1.07 27.35 -13.02
C ILE A 488 0.15 26.58 -12.52
N THR A 489 1.03 26.22 -13.46
CA THR A 489 2.18 25.34 -13.21
C THR A 489 3.43 26.01 -13.74
N ASN A 490 4.48 26.09 -12.93
CA ASN A 490 5.77 26.62 -13.33
C ASN A 490 6.35 25.76 -14.46
N ASN A 491 6.47 26.37 -15.64
CA ASN A 491 6.98 25.74 -16.85
C ASN A 491 8.38 26.27 -17.23
N GLY A 492 8.99 27.10 -16.38
CA GLY A 492 10.29 27.72 -16.60
C GLY A 492 10.30 28.94 -17.52
N SER A 493 9.14 29.54 -17.85
CA SER A 493 9.11 30.84 -18.55
C SER A 493 9.38 32.00 -17.58
N GLU A 494 9.91 33.10 -18.10
CA GLU A 494 10.33 34.32 -17.36
C GLU A 494 9.27 34.86 -16.38
N ILE A 495 7.97 34.67 -16.66
CA ILE A 495 6.89 35.09 -15.76
C ILE A 495 6.97 34.45 -14.36
N PHE A 496 7.50 33.23 -14.27
CA PHE A 496 7.67 32.51 -13.00
C PHE A 496 8.96 32.90 -12.25
N GLU A 497 9.79 33.77 -12.84
CA GLU A 497 10.96 34.35 -12.17
C GLU A 497 10.62 35.63 -11.41
N THR A 498 9.42 36.19 -11.61
CA THR A 498 8.95 37.41 -10.93
C THR A 498 8.15 37.04 -9.67
N PRO A 499 8.69 37.23 -8.44
CA PRO A 499 8.05 36.75 -7.22
C PRO A 499 6.65 37.30 -6.99
N GLU A 500 6.40 38.56 -7.31
CA GLU A 500 5.11 39.22 -7.11
C GLU A 500 4.03 38.59 -7.99
N ILE A 501 4.38 38.23 -9.24
CA ILE A 501 3.45 37.56 -10.16
C ILE A 501 3.17 36.14 -9.68
N VAL A 502 4.21 35.41 -9.26
CA VAL A 502 4.07 34.06 -8.69
C VAL A 502 3.19 34.07 -7.45
N GLU A 503 3.35 35.05 -6.57
CA GLU A 503 2.52 35.19 -5.36
C GLU A 503 1.06 35.48 -5.72
N GLN A 504 0.80 36.37 -6.68
CA GLN A 504 -0.56 36.63 -7.18
C GLN A 504 -1.20 35.37 -7.78
N MET A 505 -0.46 34.64 -8.63
CA MET A 505 -0.92 33.38 -9.21
C MET A 505 -1.19 32.32 -8.14
N ALA A 506 -0.31 32.22 -7.13
CA ALA A 506 -0.46 31.29 -6.01
C ALA A 506 -1.76 31.53 -5.23
N GLN A 507 -2.24 32.78 -5.13
CA GLN A 507 -3.50 33.07 -4.43
C GLN A 507 -4.72 32.41 -5.07
N LEU A 508 -4.67 32.10 -6.36
CA LEU A 508 -5.76 31.47 -7.11
C LEU A 508 -5.88 29.97 -6.79
N SER A 509 -4.79 29.33 -6.34
CA SER A 509 -4.75 27.92 -5.94
C SER A 509 -5.27 27.74 -4.51
N ALA A 510 -6.02 26.65 -4.27
CA ALA A 510 -6.49 26.28 -2.93
C ALA A 510 -5.32 25.99 -1.97
N PHE A 511 -4.17 25.54 -2.51
CA PHE A 511 -2.96 25.27 -1.73
C PHE A 511 -2.03 26.47 -1.59
N LYS A 512 -2.42 27.65 -2.08
CA LYS A 512 -1.64 28.89 -1.94
C LYS A 512 -0.20 28.78 -2.46
N ARG A 513 -0.05 28.02 -3.55
CA ARG A 513 1.19 27.89 -4.33
C ARG A 513 0.89 27.63 -5.80
N VAL A 514 1.84 28.00 -6.65
CA VAL A 514 1.88 27.55 -8.04
C VAL A 514 2.25 26.06 -8.07
N GLY A 515 1.70 25.32 -9.03
CA GLY A 515 2.05 23.93 -9.28
C GLY A 515 3.47 23.81 -9.83
N GLU A 516 4.16 22.74 -9.51
CA GLU A 516 5.43 22.38 -10.12
C GLU A 516 5.20 21.29 -11.17
N ALA A 517 6.08 21.20 -12.17
CA ALA A 517 5.96 20.20 -13.23
C ALA A 517 5.86 18.75 -12.68
N VAL A 518 6.47 18.50 -11.52
CA VAL A 518 6.42 17.20 -10.83
C VAL A 518 5.02 16.89 -10.27
N ASP A 519 4.24 17.89 -9.86
CA ASP A 519 2.88 17.66 -9.33
C ASP A 519 1.98 17.02 -10.40
N VAL A 520 2.15 17.44 -11.66
CA VAL A 520 1.43 16.87 -12.80
C VAL A 520 2.02 15.52 -13.21
N ALA A 521 3.35 15.41 -13.23
CA ALA A 521 4.05 14.17 -13.58
C ALA A 521 3.67 12.99 -12.66
N ASP A 522 3.45 13.26 -11.38
CA ASP A 522 3.02 12.25 -10.40
C ASP A 522 1.62 11.71 -10.73
N VAL A 523 0.68 12.58 -11.10
CA VAL A 523 -0.68 12.18 -11.53
C VAL A 523 -0.61 11.36 -12.82
N VAL A 524 0.17 11.80 -13.81
CA VAL A 524 0.35 11.08 -15.07
C VAL A 524 0.95 9.70 -14.83
N THR A 525 1.96 9.60 -13.98
CA THR A 525 2.63 8.33 -13.64
C THR A 525 1.69 7.38 -12.91
N PHE A 526 0.85 7.88 -12.00
CA PHE A 526 -0.20 7.07 -11.38
C PHE A 526 -1.15 6.50 -12.44
N LEU A 527 -1.63 7.33 -13.38
CA LEU A 527 -2.50 6.87 -14.47
C LEU A 527 -1.82 5.90 -15.44
N ALA A 528 -0.51 6.02 -15.62
CA ALA A 528 0.28 5.09 -16.42
C ALA A 528 0.43 3.70 -15.76
N SER A 529 0.20 3.59 -14.45
CA SER A 529 0.40 2.34 -13.70
C SER A 529 -0.80 1.37 -13.78
N ASP A 530 -0.60 0.14 -13.29
CA ASP A 530 -1.67 -0.85 -13.12
C ASP A 530 -2.63 -0.54 -11.96
N GLU A 531 -2.27 0.39 -11.08
CA GLU A 531 -3.13 0.84 -9.98
C GLU A 531 -4.33 1.63 -10.52
N ALA A 532 -4.14 2.35 -11.62
CA ALA A 532 -5.17 3.11 -12.31
C ALA A 532 -5.95 2.31 -13.37
N ARG A 533 -5.78 0.97 -13.44
CA ARG A 533 -6.41 0.11 -14.48
C ARG A 533 -7.94 0.19 -14.56
N TRP A 534 -8.60 0.72 -13.53
CA TRP A 534 -10.06 0.89 -13.45
C TRP A 534 -10.52 2.34 -13.65
N ILE A 535 -9.61 3.24 -14.02
CA ILE A 535 -9.88 4.65 -14.29
C ILE A 535 -9.77 4.86 -15.81
N THR A 536 -10.87 5.11 -16.49
CA THR A 536 -10.90 5.40 -17.94
C THR A 536 -12.02 6.39 -18.24
N GLY A 537 -11.81 7.27 -19.22
CA GLY A 537 -12.71 8.38 -19.54
C GLY A 537 -12.76 9.46 -18.46
N ALA A 538 -11.84 9.43 -17.49
CA ALA A 538 -11.84 10.37 -16.38
C ALA A 538 -11.18 11.68 -16.80
N PHE A 539 -11.77 12.78 -16.35
CA PHE A 539 -11.14 14.08 -16.25
C PHE A 539 -10.56 14.23 -14.85
N ILE A 540 -9.25 14.38 -14.74
CA ILE A 540 -8.55 14.54 -13.47
C ILE A 540 -8.06 15.97 -13.36
N ASP A 541 -8.69 16.70 -12.43
CA ASP A 541 -8.25 18.03 -12.06
C ASP A 541 -6.94 17.95 -11.27
N ALA A 542 -5.84 18.39 -11.91
CA ALA A 542 -4.52 18.51 -11.31
C ALA A 542 -4.14 19.99 -11.14
N SER A 543 -5.10 20.83 -10.77
CA SER A 543 -4.92 22.28 -10.70
C SER A 543 -4.48 22.83 -9.36
N GLY A 544 -4.33 21.98 -8.34
CA GLY A 544 -4.20 22.44 -6.96
C GLY A 544 -5.43 23.21 -6.47
N GLY A 545 -6.58 23.00 -7.14
CA GLY A 545 -7.80 23.76 -6.90
C GLY A 545 -7.69 25.21 -7.38
N THR A 546 -7.06 25.45 -8.53
CA THR A 546 -7.01 26.80 -9.09
C THR A 546 -8.42 27.26 -9.42
N LEU A 547 -8.87 28.31 -8.74
CA LEU A 547 -10.19 28.93 -8.91
C LEU A 547 -11.40 27.99 -8.71
N LEU A 548 -11.20 26.80 -8.08
CA LEU A 548 -12.19 25.75 -7.80
C LEU A 548 -13.55 25.98 -8.49
N GLY A 549 -13.64 25.58 -9.77
CA GLY A 549 -14.87 25.66 -10.54
C GLY A 549 -15.88 24.59 -10.18
#